data_AF-A0A844MRV1-F1
#
_entry.id   AF-A0A844MRV1-F1
#
_cell.length_a   1.000
_cell.length_b   1.000
_cell.length_c   1.000
_cell.angle_alpha   90.00
_cell.angle_beta   90.00
_cell.angle_gamma   90.00
#
_symmetry.space_group_name_H-M   'P 1'
#
loop_
_entity.id
_entity.type
_entity.pdbx_description
1 polymer ?
#
loop_
_entity_poly.entity_id
_entity_poly.type
_entity_poly.pdbx_seq_one_letter_code
_entity_poly.pdbx_strand_id
1 'polypeptide(L)' 'MAELTGKGQFKDSSKTVVKEGSKLLILLYPFNSDTNRKIQQMRQAYVKKFQQESVLRVDEQSCVSF' A
#
# COMPACT_ATOMS: atom_id res chain seq x y z
N MET A 1 -6.94 -11.46 -5.03
CA MET A 1 -6.40 -10.08 -5.06
C MET A 1 -7.43 -9.19 -5.72
N ALA A 2 -7.69 -8.01 -5.15
CA ALA A 2 -8.61 -7.03 -5.75
C ALA A 2 -7.87 -5.72 -5.99
N GLU A 3 -8.12 -5.11 -7.16
CA GLU A 3 -7.60 -3.79 -7.53
C GLU A 3 -8.77 -2.81 -7.70
N LEU A 4 -8.68 -1.64 -7.07
CA LEU A 4 -9.64 -0.55 -7.23
C LEU A 4 -8.92 0.74 -7.64
N THR A 5 -9.60 1.58 -8.44
CA THR A 5 -9.11 2.91 -8.83
C THR A 5 -9.79 4.00 -8.00
N GLY A 6 -9.05 5.03 -7.60
CA GLY A 6 -9.58 6.17 -6.85
C GLY A 6 -8.96 7.51 -7.24
N LYS A 7 -9.55 8.60 -6.72
CA LYS A 7 -8.96 9.94 -6.73
C LYS A 7 -8.36 10.19 -5.35
N GLY A 8 -7.07 9.92 -5.20
CA GLY A 8 -6.36 10.03 -3.93
C GLY A 8 -6.01 11.47 -3.57
N GLN A 9 -5.86 11.72 -2.27
CA GLN A 9 -5.29 12.95 -1.73
C GLN A 9 -4.09 12.55 -0.85
N PHE A 10 -2.90 13.02 -1.20
CA PHE A 10 -1.67 12.66 -0.51
C PHE A 10 -0.95 13.93 -0.07
N LYS A 11 -0.24 13.86 1.06
CA LYS A 11 0.67 14.94 1.46
C LYS A 11 2.07 14.59 0.96
N ASP A 12 2.62 15.46 0.14
CA ASP A 12 4.01 15.35 -0.30
C ASP A 12 4.98 15.76 0.80
N SER A 13 6.27 15.61 0.51
CA SER A 13 7.40 16.02 1.35
C SER A 13 7.39 17.52 1.70
N SER A 14 6.72 18.34 0.90
CA SER A 14 6.53 19.78 1.11
C SER A 14 5.27 20.12 1.91
N LYS A 15 4.56 19.11 2.45
CA LYS A 15 3.28 19.22 3.18
C LYS A 15 2.12 19.74 2.32
N THR A 16 2.26 19.74 1.00
CA THR A 16 1.20 20.13 0.08
C THR A 16 0.29 18.93 -0.18
N VAL A 17 -1.02 19.16 -0.19
CA VAL A 17 -1.98 18.13 -0.58
C VAL A 17 -2.05 18.06 -2.09
N VAL A 18 -1.56 16.95 -2.65
CA VAL A 18 -1.66 16.64 -4.09
C VAL A 18 -2.85 15.73 -4.36
N LYS A 19 -3.50 15.94 -5.51
CA LYS A 19 -4.61 15.11 -5.98
C LYS A 19 -4.15 14.33 -7.21
N GLU A 20 -4.04 13.02 -7.06
CA GLU A 20 -3.56 12.14 -8.13
C GLU A 20 -4.39 10.85 -8.22
N GLY A 21 -4.31 10.19 -9.38
CA GLY A 21 -4.94 8.88 -9.55
C GLY A 21 -4.31 7.87 -8.61
N SER A 22 -5.13 7.16 -7.83
CA SER A 22 -4.66 6.13 -6.91
C SER A 22 -5.13 4.75 -7.33
N LYS A 23 -4.31 3.75 -7.00
CA LYS A 23 -4.63 2.33 -7.10
C LYS A 23 -4.64 1.75 -5.70
N LEU A 24 -5.68 0.98 -5.36
CA LEU A 24 -5.79 0.25 -4.12
C LEU A 24 -5.63 -1.24 -4.40
N LEU A 25 -4.66 -1.88 -3.74
CA LEU A 25 -4.42 -3.32 -3.81
C LEU A 25 -4.77 -3.94 -2.45
N ILE A 26 -5.75 -4.84 -2.44
CA ILE A 26 -6.17 -5.58 -1.24
C ILE A 26 -5.57 -6.99 -1.27
N LEU A 27 -4.79 -7.30 -0.24
CA LEU A 27 -4.13 -8.60 -0.04
C LEU A 27 -4.72 -9.29 1.18
N LEU A 28 -5.41 -10.41 0.97
CA LEU A 28 -5.87 -11.30 2.03
C LEU A 28 -4.91 -12.49 2.10
N TYR A 29 -4.23 -12.65 3.24
CA TYR A 29 -3.23 -13.69 3.44
C TYR A 29 -3.07 -14.01 4.93
N PRO A 30 -2.64 -15.21 5.31
CA PRO A 30 -2.31 -15.53 6.69
C PRO A 30 -1.15 -14.65 7.19
N PHE A 31 -1.38 -13.90 8.25
CA PHE A 31 -0.36 -13.02 8.80
C PHE A 31 0.81 -13.83 9.39
N ASN A 32 2.02 -13.57 8.91
CA ASN A 32 3.27 -14.03 9.51
C ASN A 32 4.42 -13.06 9.19
N SER A 33 5.53 -13.18 9.91
CA SER A 33 6.68 -12.27 9.78
C SER A 33 7.34 -12.32 8.40
N ASP A 34 7.39 -13.49 7.77
CA ASP A 34 7.99 -13.67 6.43
C ASP A 34 7.16 -12.98 5.34
N THR A 35 5.83 -13.20 5.33
CA THR A 35 4.93 -12.56 4.36
C THR A 35 4.92 -11.05 4.55
N ASN A 36 4.93 -10.58 5.80
CA ASN A 36 5.03 -9.14 6.09
C ASN A 36 6.33 -8.53 5.51
N ARG A 37 7.47 -9.21 5.68
CA ARG A 37 8.76 -8.80 5.12
C ARG A 37 8.71 -8.74 3.60
N LYS A 38 8.15 -9.75 2.94
CA LYS A 38 8.00 -9.80 1.47
C LYS A 38 7.14 -8.63 0.95
N ILE A 39 6.03 -8.32 1.61
CA ILE A 39 5.18 -7.18 1.23
C ILE A 39 5.93 -5.84 1.38
N GLN A 40 6.73 -5.68 2.46
CA GLN A 40 7.56 -4.48 2.60
C GLN A 40 8.62 -4.38 1.50
N GLN A 41 9.26 -5.49 1.11
CA GLN A 41 10.21 -5.51 0.00
C GLN A 41 9.55 -5.11 -1.32
N MET A 42 8.34 -5.63 -1.61
CA MET A 42 7.57 -5.24 -2.80
C MET A 42 7.25 -3.74 -2.78
N ARG A 43 6.83 -3.21 -1.63
CA ARG A 43 6.54 -1.78 -1.47
C ARG A 43 7.77 -0.91 -1.72
N GLN A 44 8.92 -1.28 -1.16
CA GLN A 44 10.19 -0.57 -1.39
C GLN A 44 10.64 -0.64 -2.85
N ALA A 45 10.48 -1.81 -3.50
CA ALA A 45 10.79 -1.97 -4.91
C ALA A 45 9.90 -1.08 -5.79
N TYR A 46 8.61 -0.97 -5.46
CA TYR A 46 7.66 -0.11 -6.15
C TYR A 46 8.05 1.37 -6.04
N VAL A 47 8.30 1.84 -4.81
CA VAL A 47 8.77 3.21 -4.52
C VAL A 47 10.00 3.54 -5.36
N LYS A 48 11.02 2.67 -5.38
CA LYS A 48 12.24 2.86 -6.16
C LYS A 48 11.98 2.87 -7.67
N LYS A 49 11.19 1.92 -8.17
CA LYS A 49 10.95 1.73 -9.60
C LYS A 49 10.17 2.91 -10.22
N PHE A 50 9.20 3.44 -9.49
CA PHE A 50 8.31 4.49 -9.99
C PHE A 50 8.61 5.86 -9.39
N GLN A 51 9.71 5.99 -8.63
CA GLN A 51 10.15 7.23 -7.98
C GLN A 51 9.04 7.88 -7.14
N GLN A 52 8.19 7.08 -6.49
CA GLN A 52 7.16 7.61 -5.60
C GLN A 52 7.80 8.08 -4.29
N GLU A 53 7.24 9.13 -3.69
CA GLU A 53 7.68 9.54 -2.35
C GLU A 53 7.29 8.52 -1.28
N SER A 54 6.12 7.88 -1.42
CA SER A 54 5.66 6.83 -0.52
C SER A 54 4.54 6.00 -1.15
N VAL A 55 4.29 4.83 -0.55
CA VAL A 55 3.10 4.00 -0.81
C VAL A 55 2.41 3.77 0.52
N LEU A 56 1.15 4.17 0.64
CA LEU A 56 0.34 3.96 1.84
C LEU A 56 0.10 2.47 2.06
N ARG A 57 0.23 2.02 3.31
CA ARG A 57 -0.11 0.66 3.75
C ARG A 57 -0.95 0.76 5.01
N VAL A 58 -2.03 -0.02 5.04
CA VAL A 58 -2.84 -0.24 6.23
C VAL A 58 -2.84 -1.74 6.48
N ASP A 59 -2.52 -2.14 7.72
CA ASP A 59 -2.54 -3.53 8.16
C ASP A 59 -3.66 -3.68 9.18
N GLU A 60 -4.52 -4.67 8.95
CA GLU A 60 -5.60 -5.03 9.87
C GLU A 60 -5.57 -6.55 10.10
N GLN A 61 -5.64 -6.97 11.36
CA GLN A 61 -5.86 -8.37 11.72
C GLN A 61 -7.35 -8.55 11.97
N SER A 62 -8.03 -9.26 11.07
CA SER A 62 -9.43 -9.62 11.26
C SER A 62 -9.54 -11.06 11.77
N CYS A 63 -10.29 -11.27 12.85
CA CYS A 63 -10.67 -12.61 13.30
C CYS A 63 -11.74 -13.17 12.36
N VAL A 64 -11.33 -13.94 11.36
CA VAL A 64 -12.25 -14.63 10.45
C VAL A 64 -12.28 -16.12 10.80
N SER A 65 -13.49 -16.65 11.02
CA SER A 65 -13.72 -18.10 11.06
C SER A 65 -13.95 -18.56 9.63
N PHE A 66 -13.10 -19.46 9.13
CA PHE A 66 -13.29 -20.13 7.84
C PHE A 66 -14.07 -21.43 8.03
#